data_AF-A0A1V4UIM0-F1
#
_entry.id   AF-A0A1V4UIM0-F1
#
_cell.length_a   1.000
_cell.length_b   1.000
_cell.length_c   1.000
_cell.angle_alpha   90.00
_cell.angle_beta   90.00
_cell.angle_gamma   90.00
#
_symmetry.space_group_name_H-M   'P 1'
#
loop_
_entity.id
_entity.type
_entity.pdbx_description
1 polymer ?
#
loop_
_entity_poly.entity_id
_entity_poly.type
_entity_poly.pdbx_seq_one_letter_code
_entity_poly.pdbx_strand_id
1 'polypeptide(L)'
;MAGDEKDGYYCSICGGIPPEKIKIRRVLIDGKETGIDQLDFIFESVSNVHPPDDATAASEILKRVRKFNYVPTKKEALYAEGLLKEYRKWEKEHA
;
A
#
# COMPACT_ATOMS: atom_id res chain seq x y z
N MET A 1 7.36 -5.62 -31.26
CA MET A 1 6.05 -4.96 -31.08
C MET A 1 5.77 -4.95 -29.58
N ALA A 2 6.19 -3.88 -28.89
CA ALA A 2 5.86 -3.67 -27.49
C ALA A 2 4.51 -2.94 -27.45
N GLY A 3 3.62 -3.33 -26.54
CA GLY A 3 2.22 -2.90 -26.53
C GLY A 3 2.04 -1.38 -26.47
N ASP A 4 1.02 -0.90 -27.19
CA ASP A 4 0.52 0.47 -27.14
C ASP A 4 0.26 0.88 -25.69
N GLU A 5 0.69 2.09 -25.34
CA GLU A 5 0.59 2.70 -23.99
C GLU A 5 -0.85 2.79 -23.48
N LYS A 6 -1.85 2.51 -24.34
CA LYS A 6 -3.27 2.52 -24.03
C LYS A 6 -3.79 1.23 -23.38
N ASP A 7 -3.14 0.08 -23.58
CA ASP A 7 -3.63 -1.22 -23.07
C ASP A 7 -2.85 -1.74 -21.85
N GLY A 8 -1.71 -1.12 -21.52
CA GLY A 8 -0.83 -1.50 -20.42
C GLY A 8 0.52 -2.04 -20.89
N TYR A 9 1.55 -1.91 -20.06
CA TYR A 9 2.90 -2.38 -20.38
C TYR A 9 3.04 -3.87 -20.04
N TYR A 10 2.99 -4.72 -21.07
CA TYR A 10 3.15 -6.17 -20.94
C TYR A 10 4.52 -6.64 -21.46
N CYS A 11 5.06 -7.64 -20.79
CA CYS A 11 6.26 -8.37 -21.18
C CYS A 11 6.05 -8.97 -22.58
N SER A 12 6.92 -8.64 -23.52
CA SER A 12 6.84 -9.14 -24.90
C SER A 12 7.14 -10.65 -25.03
N ILE A 13 7.67 -11.29 -23.98
CA ILE A 13 8.02 -12.71 -23.97
C ILE A 13 6.85 -13.57 -23.48
N CYS A 14 6.26 -13.21 -22.34
CA CYS A 14 5.22 -14.02 -21.68
C CYS A 14 3.84 -13.34 -21.60
N GLY A 15 3.71 -12.08 -22.04
CA GLY A 15 2.47 -11.31 -21.94
C GLY A 15 2.10 -10.85 -20.52
N GLY A 16 2.88 -11.19 -19.49
CA GLY A 16 2.63 -10.75 -18.12
C GLY A 16 3.10 -9.31 -17.85
N ILE A 17 2.64 -8.69 -16.76
CA ILE A 17 3.14 -7.37 -16.35
C ILE A 17 4.59 -7.51 -15.84
N PRO A 18 5.55 -6.72 -16.35
CA PRO A 18 6.94 -6.79 -15.90
C PRO A 18 7.06 -6.50 -14.41
N PRO A 19 7.87 -7.29 -13.67
CA PRO A 19 7.96 -7.18 -12.21
C PRO A 19 8.41 -5.79 -11.74
N GLU A 20 9.22 -5.09 -12.54
CA GLU A 20 9.72 -3.74 -12.27
C GLU A 20 8.61 -2.68 -12.23
N LYS A 21 7.45 -2.98 -12.82
CA LYS A 21 6.28 -2.09 -12.82
C LYS A 21 5.35 -2.35 -11.63
N ILE A 22 5.55 -3.44 -10.89
CA ILE A 22 4.72 -3.85 -9.76
C ILE A 22 5.27 -3.21 -8.48
N LYS A 23 4.64 -2.14 -8.00
CA LYS A 23 5.05 -1.38 -6.81
C LYS A 23 4.39 -1.90 -5.52
N ILE A 24 4.36 -3.22 -5.33
CA ILE A 24 3.77 -3.83 -4.13
C ILE A 24 4.80 -3.78 -2.98
N ARG A 25 4.49 -3.03 -1.93
CA ARG A 25 5.29 -3.01 -0.69
C ARG A 25 4.94 -4.23 0.17
N ARG A 26 5.93 -4.82 0.82
CA ARG A 26 5.72 -5.89 1.81
C ARG A 26 5.80 -5.32 3.21
N VAL A 27 4.78 -5.60 4.02
CA VAL A 27 4.70 -5.15 5.42
C VAL A 27 4.31 -6.30 6.33
N LEU A 28 4.66 -6.19 7.61
CA LEU A 28 4.28 -7.18 8.61
C LEU A 28 2.92 -6.82 9.20
N ILE A 29 1.92 -7.64 8.92
CA ILE A 29 0.61 -7.59 9.56
C ILE A 29 0.49 -8.81 10.46
N ASP A 30 0.38 -8.62 11.79
CA ASP A 30 0.32 -9.74 12.75
C ASP A 30 1.48 -10.75 12.57
N GLY A 31 2.70 -10.22 12.39
CA GLY A 31 3.91 -11.01 12.16
C GLY A 31 3.98 -11.71 10.79
N LYS A 32 2.99 -11.50 9.91
CA LYS A 32 2.94 -12.12 8.59
C LYS A 32 3.27 -11.10 7.51
N GLU A 33 4.21 -11.47 6.65
CA GLU A 33 4.53 -10.67 5.47
C GLU A 33 3.32 -10.60 4.53
N THR A 34 2.86 -9.38 4.28
CA THR A 34 1.67 -9.08 3.49
C THR A 34 2.03 -8.06 2.42
N GLY A 35 1.76 -8.38 1.16
CA GLY A 35 1.89 -7.43 0.06
C GLY A 35 0.72 -6.45 0.07
N ILE A 36 1.03 -5.15 0.06
CA ILE A 36 0.05 -4.06 -0.04
C ILE A 36 0.40 -3.23 -1.28
N ASP A 37 -0.53 -3.17 -2.21
CA ASP A 37 -0.43 -2.34 -3.42
C ASP A 37 -0.62 -0.86 -3.08
N GLN A 38 0.09 0.00 -3.83
CA GLN A 38 0.06 1.47 -3.71
C GLN A 38 0.40 2.03 -2.31
N LEU A 39 1.10 1.28 -1.46
CA LEU A 39 1.28 1.67 -0.06
C LEU A 39 2.02 3.02 0.12
N ASP A 40 3.07 3.28 -0.67
CA ASP A 40 3.81 4.55 -0.60
C ASP A 40 2.91 5.74 -0.97
N PHE A 41 2.10 5.62 -2.03
CA PHE A 41 1.12 6.63 -2.43
C PHE A 41 0.06 6.85 -1.34
N ILE A 42 -0.38 5.78 -0.67
CA ILE A 42 -1.33 5.88 0.43
C ILE A 42 -0.72 6.64 1.62
N PHE A 43 0.52 6.33 1.99
CA PHE A 43 1.22 7.00 3.08
C PHE A 43 1.47 8.48 2.79
N GLU A 44 1.92 8.81 1.58
CA GLU A 44 2.04 10.21 1.13
C GLU A 44 0.69 10.94 1.21
N SER A 45 -0.39 10.33 0.71
CA SER A 45 -1.73 10.92 0.78
C SER A 45 -2.23 11.14 2.21
N VAL A 46 -1.90 10.26 3.16
CA VAL A 46 -2.28 10.40 4.56
C VAL A 46 -1.43 11.46 5.26
N SER A 47 -0.13 11.52 4.98
CA SER A 47 0.77 12.52 5.54
C SER A 47 0.34 13.94 5.14
N ASN A 48 -0.08 14.13 3.88
CA ASN A 48 -0.56 15.41 3.35
C ASN A 48 -1.85 15.95 4.01
N VAL A 49 -2.64 15.10 4.68
CA VAL A 49 -3.84 15.54 5.43
C VAL A 49 -3.57 15.77 6.91
N HIS A 50 -2.34 15.57 7.36
CA HIS A 50 -1.86 15.83 8.72
C HIS A 50 -2.82 15.31 9.81
N PRO A 51 -3.03 13.97 9.91
CA PRO A 51 -3.91 13.40 10.90
C PRO A 51 -3.46 13.81 12.32
N PRO A 52 -4.38 14.26 13.18
CA PRO A 52 -4.04 14.81 14.49
C PRO A 52 -3.57 13.75 15.50
N ASP A 53 -3.88 12.47 15.26
CA ASP A 53 -3.57 11.37 16.16
C ASP A 53 -3.45 10.03 15.40
N ASP A 54 -2.86 9.04 16.08
CA ASP A 54 -2.62 7.69 15.56
C ASP A 54 -3.89 6.95 15.15
N ALA A 55 -5.00 7.15 15.86
CA ALA A 55 -6.27 6.49 15.55
C ALA A 55 -6.86 7.07 14.25
N THR A 56 -6.81 8.39 14.09
CA THR A 56 -7.21 9.05 12.85
C THR A 56 -6.31 8.64 11.68
N ALA A 57 -4.99 8.57 11.89
CA ALA A 57 -4.05 8.10 10.88
C ALA A 57 -4.34 6.65 10.45
N ALA A 58 -4.49 5.72 11.39
CA ALA A 58 -4.79 4.32 11.10
C ALA A 58 -6.12 4.14 10.34
N SER A 59 -7.14 4.91 10.71
CA SER A 59 -8.43 4.92 10.01
C SER A 59 -8.30 5.41 8.57
N GLU A 60 -7.61 6.52 8.34
CA GLU A 60 -7.42 7.10 7.01
C GLU A 60 -6.54 6.23 6.11
N ILE A 61 -5.53 5.55 6.68
CA ILE A 61 -4.72 4.53 5.99
C ILE A 61 -5.61 3.35 5.59
N LEU A 62 -6.34 2.74 6.53
CA LEU A 62 -7.20 1.59 6.25
C LEU A 62 -8.24 1.88 5.18
N LYS A 63 -8.87 3.06 5.25
CA LYS A 63 -9.85 3.52 4.26
C LYS A 63 -9.28 3.57 2.84
N ARG A 64 -8.02 4.01 2.69
CA ARG A 64 -7.34 4.05 1.39
C ARG A 64 -6.82 2.68 0.95
N VAL A 65 -6.25 1.90 1.87
CA VAL A 65 -5.78 0.53 1.59
C VAL A 65 -6.93 -0.32 1.03
N ARG A 66 -8.14 -0.22 1.59
CA ARG A 66 -9.33 -0.95 1.10
C ARG A 66 -9.76 -0.61 -0.33
N LYS A 67 -9.33 0.52 -0.88
CA LYS A 67 -9.65 0.89 -2.27
C LYS A 67 -8.85 0.07 -3.29
N PHE A 68 -7.65 -0.36 -2.90
CA PHE A 68 -6.71 -1.06 -3.78
C PHE A 68 -6.47 -2.51 -3.36
N ASN A 69 -6.73 -2.84 -2.09
CA ASN A 69 -6.39 -4.11 -1.48
C ASN A 69 -7.59 -4.71 -0.75
N TYR A 70 -7.66 -6.04 -0.72
CA TYR A 70 -8.60 -6.74 0.15
C TYR A 70 -8.11 -6.72 1.60
N VAL A 71 -8.95 -6.19 2.51
CA VAL A 71 -8.72 -6.25 3.96
C VAL A 71 -9.81 -7.11 4.58
N PRO A 72 -9.49 -8.27 5.18
CA PRO A 72 -10.48 -9.11 5.85
C PRO A 72 -11.09 -8.36 7.04
N THR A 73 -12.42 -8.26 7.08
CA THR A 73 -13.15 -7.53 8.15
C THR A 73 -12.81 -8.04 9.54
N LYS A 74 -12.64 -9.36 9.70
CA LYS A 74 -12.25 -9.99 10.97
C LYS A 74 -10.82 -9.65 11.43
N LYS A 75 -9.97 -9.12 10.55
CA LYS A 75 -8.57 -8.77 10.82
C LYS A 75 -8.30 -7.28 10.72
N GLU A 76 -9.35 -6.47 10.64
CA GLU A 76 -9.24 -5.03 10.43
C GLU A 76 -8.34 -4.34 11.47
N ALA A 77 -8.49 -4.69 12.75
CA ALA A 77 -7.66 -4.14 13.82
C ALA A 77 -6.17 -4.51 13.67
N LEU A 78 -5.88 -5.74 13.23
CA LEU A 78 -4.49 -6.20 12.99
C LEU A 78 -3.87 -5.44 11.82
N TYR A 79 -4.64 -5.20 10.77
CA TYR A 79 -4.20 -4.36 9.66
C TYR A 79 -3.99 -2.91 10.09
N ALA A 80 -4.91 -2.33 10.87
CA ALA A 80 -4.76 -0.97 11.42
C ALA A 80 -3.43 -0.82 12.15
N GLU A 81 -3.15 -1.74 13.08
CA GLU A 81 -1.93 -1.71 13.90
C GLU A 81 -0.66 -1.90 13.05
N GLY A 82 -0.63 -2.92 12.18
CA GLY A 82 0.53 -3.21 11.34
C GLY A 82 0.83 -2.08 10.34
N LEU A 83 -0.21 -1.52 9.72
CA LEU A 83 -0.07 -0.42 8.77
C LEU A 83 0.34 0.88 9.46
N LEU A 84 -0.20 1.18 10.65
CA LEU A 84 0.20 2.35 11.42
C LEU A 84 1.67 2.26 11.85
N LYS A 85 2.11 1.10 12.34
CA LYS A 85 3.52 0.87 12.69
C LYS A 85 4.44 1.13 11.50
N GLU A 86 4.06 0.66 10.32
CA GLU A 86 4.84 0.89 9.11
C GLU A 86 4.79 2.36 8.66
N TYR A 87 3.63 3.00 8.74
CA TYR A 87 3.49 4.43 8.43
C TYR A 87 4.39 5.30 9.30
N ARG A 88 4.49 5.02 10.61
CA ARG A 88 5.39 5.76 11.52
C ARG A 88 6.87 5.55 11.20
N LYS A 89 7.26 4.40 10.63
CA LYS A 89 8.63 4.22 10.12
C LYS A 89 8.83 5.04 8.86
N TRP A 90 7.90 4.93 7.92
CA TRP A 90 7.92 5.68 6.66
C TRP A 90 8.01 7.19 6.92
N GLU A 91 7.22 7.74 7.86
CA GLU A 91 7.31 9.16 8.23
C GLU A 91 8.69 9.55 8.74
N LYS A 92 9.36 8.71 9.54
CA LYS A 92 10.72 9.00 10.01
C LYS A 92 11.77 8.95 8.91
N GLU A 93 11.55 8.13 7.89
CA GLU A 93 12.44 8.01 6.73
C GLU A 93 12.24 9.16 5.73
N HIS A 94 11.10 9.86 5.79
CA HIS A 94 10.71 10.93 4.86
C HIS A 94 10.53 12.31 5.54
N ALA A 95 10.91 12.43 6.82
CA ALA A 95 10.98 13.69 7.56
C ALA A 95 12.32 14.40 7.32
#